data_AF-A0A7S4K3U2-F1
#
_entry.id   AF-A0A7S4K3U2-F1
#
_cell.length_a   1.000
_cell.length_b   1.000
_cell.length_c   1.000
_cell.angle_alpha   90.00
_cell.angle_beta   90.00
_cell.angle_gamma   90.00
#
_symmetry.space_group_name_H-M   'P 1'
#
loop_
_entity.id
_entity.type
_entity.pdbx_description
1 polymer ?
#
loop_
_entity_poly.entity_id
_entity_poly.type
_entity_poly.pdbx_seq_one_letter_code
_entity_poly.pdbx_strand_id
1 'polypeptide(L)'
;MPHTSSKKEPQEGTSARESEREEKERMNDATKAQVKAKDEDEDDLRELSQLPPEVIRHASLFTPHHEALEIAALSDRERAEAHESIYGRPPPDQIRIERATAALDAALDVMTPLELGSLHKAREAFPLLFVSSQSHARVFLEAENCEPAKAVVRMLRYWEERERLLGEAAFAPDAMGPPAEEDILKAIQKRVRISMQKNNTDHSVSANGRSRRGGNVPRQEGLNLKILTVIRTFQQERLRLLNAELDQLPVGAKEAWMDAASTKPELANSDEHKIIFLHSVDYNPHHAARRLVSYWEMKYTLFGKGMAFGPIKVADLDDEEWGCRLELKDGVVHLSPGKDKFGRKIVIFRADKMLTDERHSHIGILRAMWYYLHASQFDGSACVHGFVLIVILPQGFSVSHINSNACQFAVRMQTLTKNCVPLKCMAIHDCLLTQCNKEEEGRGLLSQTWFSAVCSMFKHLIGRAYRQRYWLHVGTKEEELANFLKCGITKAQLPNELGGTFNVAFIRQLFDEQRAKDS
;
A
#
# COMPACT_ATOMS: atom_id res chain seq x y z
N MET A 1 43.36 9.43 -83.53
CA MET A 1 42.32 9.26 -82.49
C MET A 1 41.65 7.91 -82.69
N PRO A 2 41.85 6.99 -81.73
CA PRO A 2 40.71 6.31 -81.11
C PRO A 2 40.84 6.26 -79.57
N HIS A 3 39.70 6.23 -78.87
CA HIS A 3 39.61 6.14 -77.41
C HIS A 3 39.94 4.73 -76.92
N THR A 4 40.89 4.62 -75.99
CA THR A 4 41.18 3.41 -75.23
C THR A 4 40.40 3.42 -73.90
N SER A 5 39.65 2.34 -73.67
CA SER A 5 38.92 2.07 -72.43
C SER A 5 39.85 1.37 -71.44
N SER A 6 40.05 1.98 -70.27
CA SER A 6 40.82 1.44 -69.14
C SER A 6 39.87 0.78 -68.14
N LYS A 7 40.07 -0.53 -67.91
CA LYS A 7 39.43 -1.30 -66.85
C LYS A 7 40.10 -0.95 -65.51
N LYS A 8 39.32 -0.48 -64.53
CA LYS A 8 39.72 -0.39 -63.11
C LYS A 8 39.27 -1.65 -62.38
N GLU A 9 40.22 -2.33 -61.73
CA GLU A 9 39.97 -3.39 -60.76
C GLU A 9 39.52 -2.79 -59.40
N PRO A 10 38.71 -3.50 -58.60
CA PRO A 10 38.27 -3.03 -57.29
C PRO A 10 39.32 -3.32 -56.21
N GLN A 11 39.71 -2.30 -55.45
CA GLN A 11 40.47 -2.44 -54.22
C GLN A 11 39.53 -2.77 -53.05
N GLU A 12 39.36 -4.05 -52.74
CA GLU A 12 38.80 -4.52 -51.47
C GLU A 12 39.95 -5.04 -50.60
N GLY A 13 40.23 -4.40 -49.46
CA GLY A 13 41.25 -4.92 -48.53
C GLY A 13 41.63 -4.03 -47.34
N THR A 14 41.20 -2.77 -47.26
CA THR A 14 41.61 -1.85 -46.19
C THR A 14 40.64 -1.76 -45.01
N SER A 15 39.34 -1.96 -45.23
CA SER A 15 38.31 -1.74 -44.20
C SER A 15 38.35 -2.73 -43.03
N ALA A 16 38.70 -4.00 -43.26
CA ALA A 16 38.70 -5.01 -42.19
C ALA A 16 39.83 -4.78 -41.16
N ARG A 17 41.00 -4.31 -41.63
CA ARG A 17 42.16 -4.08 -40.75
C ARG A 17 42.03 -2.86 -39.86
N GLU A 18 41.25 -1.85 -40.28
CA GLU A 18 40.95 -0.70 -39.42
C GLU A 18 39.97 -1.09 -38.31
N SER A 19 38.97 -1.93 -38.60
CA SER A 19 38.01 -2.40 -37.59
C SER A 19 38.66 -3.22 -36.47
N GLU A 20 39.59 -4.14 -36.80
CA GLU A 20 40.31 -4.93 -35.80
C GLU A 20 41.25 -4.07 -34.92
N ARG A 21 41.75 -2.95 -35.47
CA ARG A 21 42.63 -2.05 -34.73
C ARG A 21 41.84 -1.23 -33.71
N GLU A 22 40.68 -0.71 -34.11
CA GLU A 22 39.79 0.03 -33.19
C GLU A 22 39.26 -0.85 -32.06
N GLU A 23 38.95 -2.12 -32.34
CA GLU A 23 38.47 -3.05 -31.32
C GLU A 23 39.55 -3.39 -30.28
N LYS A 24 40.80 -3.60 -30.72
CA LYS A 24 41.94 -3.82 -29.82
C LYS A 24 42.23 -2.61 -28.93
N GLU A 25 42.07 -1.41 -29.47
CA GLU A 25 42.28 -0.17 -28.72
C GLU A 25 41.20 0.00 -27.62
N ARG A 26 39.93 -0.26 -27.95
CA ARG A 26 38.82 -0.26 -26.98
C ARG A 26 39.00 -1.28 -25.85
N MET A 27 39.45 -2.50 -26.17
CA MET A 27 39.70 -3.54 -25.17
C MET A 27 40.82 -3.15 -24.19
N ASN A 28 41.85 -2.46 -24.70
CA ASN A 28 42.98 -2.04 -23.88
C ASN A 28 42.59 -0.92 -22.91
N ASP A 29 41.74 0.01 -23.35
CA ASP A 29 41.21 1.08 -22.50
C ASP A 29 40.25 0.57 -21.44
N ALA A 30 39.40 -0.41 -21.78
CA ALA A 30 38.52 -1.09 -20.81
C ALA A 30 39.32 -1.83 -19.72
N THR A 31 40.44 -2.47 -20.09
CA THR A 31 41.31 -3.18 -19.16
C THR A 31 42.02 -2.20 -18.21
N LYS A 32 42.49 -1.05 -18.72
CA LYS A 32 43.08 0.01 -17.88
C LYS A 32 42.07 0.62 -16.91
N ALA A 33 40.83 0.81 -17.33
CA ALA A 33 39.77 1.31 -16.46
C ALA A 33 39.44 0.33 -15.31
N GLN A 34 39.41 -0.99 -15.60
CA GLN A 34 39.21 -2.02 -14.56
C GLN A 34 40.35 -2.11 -13.55
N VAL A 35 41.61 -1.94 -13.98
CA VAL A 35 42.76 -1.92 -13.06
C VAL A 35 42.69 -0.69 -12.17
N LYS A 36 42.36 0.48 -12.72
CA LYS A 36 42.23 1.72 -11.94
C LYS A 36 41.13 1.65 -10.89
N ALA A 37 39.97 1.07 -11.21
CA ALA A 37 38.88 0.89 -10.26
C ALA A 37 39.23 -0.08 -9.11
N LYS A 38 40.07 -1.09 -9.39
CA LYS A 38 40.56 -2.02 -8.36
C LYS A 38 41.53 -1.36 -7.38
N ASP A 39 42.35 -0.43 -7.86
CA ASP A 39 43.30 0.29 -7.02
C ASP A 39 42.58 1.32 -6.12
N GLU A 40 41.46 1.91 -6.59
CA GLU A 40 40.62 2.83 -5.80
C GLU A 40 39.87 2.10 -4.65
N ASP A 41 39.39 0.87 -4.87
CA ASP A 41 38.73 0.05 -3.83
C ASP A 41 39.71 -0.40 -2.71
N GLU A 42 41.00 -0.59 -3.01
CA GLU A 42 42.01 -0.94 -1.99
C GLU A 42 42.44 0.27 -1.13
N ASP A 43 42.39 1.48 -1.67
CA ASP A 43 42.68 2.72 -0.93
C ASP A 43 41.55 3.08 0.05
N ASP A 44 40.28 2.85 -0.31
CA ASP A 44 39.13 3.03 0.58
C ASP A 44 39.17 2.09 1.79
N LEU A 45 39.61 0.83 1.59
CA LEU A 45 39.80 -0.14 2.68
C LEU A 45 40.98 0.22 3.58
N ARG A 46 42.01 0.89 3.03
CA ARG A 46 43.15 1.42 3.80
C ARG A 46 42.75 2.62 4.64
N GLU A 47 41.88 3.49 4.15
CA GLU A 47 41.37 4.65 4.87
C GLU A 47 40.55 4.24 6.11
N LEU A 48 39.73 3.19 5.99
CA LEU A 48 38.98 2.62 7.12
C LEU A 48 39.88 2.05 8.23
N SER A 49 41.05 1.53 7.88
CA SER A 49 42.03 0.98 8.84
C SER A 49 42.81 2.03 9.62
N GLN A 50 42.78 3.29 9.16
CA GLN A 50 43.45 4.43 9.79
C GLN A 50 42.53 5.31 10.63
N LEU A 51 41.24 4.96 10.73
CA LEU A 51 40.30 5.71 11.56
C LEU A 51 40.69 5.62 13.04
N PRO A 52 40.58 6.73 13.81
CA PRO A 52 40.87 6.73 15.24
C PRO A 52 40.05 5.66 15.98
N PRO A 53 40.62 5.00 17.02
CA PRO A 53 39.91 3.98 17.81
C PRO A 53 38.56 4.44 18.39
N GLU A 54 38.38 5.75 18.55
CA GLU A 54 37.15 6.40 19.00
C GLU A 54 36.01 6.30 17.96
N VAL A 55 36.33 6.41 16.66
CA VAL A 55 35.37 6.24 15.56
C VAL A 55 34.94 4.77 15.43
N ILE A 56 35.87 3.85 15.65
CA ILE A 56 35.60 2.39 15.68
C ILE A 56 34.73 2.02 16.91
N ARG A 57 34.94 2.67 18.06
CA ARG A 57 34.06 2.54 19.25
C ARG A 57 32.66 3.11 19.03
N HIS A 58 32.51 4.18 18.26
CA HIS A 58 31.19 4.69 17.93
C HIS A 58 30.45 3.77 16.95
N ALA A 59 31.15 3.10 16.03
CA ALA A 59 30.54 2.12 15.12
C ALA A 59 30.05 0.83 15.83
N SER A 60 30.70 0.42 16.93
CA SER A 60 30.26 -0.77 17.69
C SER A 60 29.01 -0.54 18.56
N LEU A 61 28.72 0.73 18.91
CA LEU A 61 27.50 1.14 19.63
C LEU A 61 26.21 1.04 18.78
N PHE A 62 26.32 0.72 17.48
CA PHE A 62 25.17 0.60 16.57
C PHE A 62 24.82 -0.84 16.17
N THR A 63 25.31 -1.85 16.90
CA THR A 63 24.85 -3.24 16.71
C THR A 63 23.64 -3.54 17.61
N PRO A 64 22.42 -3.76 17.07
CA PRO A 64 21.19 -3.96 17.85
C PRO A 64 21.19 -5.23 18.72
N HIS A 65 22.15 -6.12 18.52
CA HIS A 65 22.23 -7.38 19.22
C HIS A 65 22.60 -7.22 20.70
N HIS A 66 23.33 -6.17 21.09
CA HIS A 66 23.74 -5.96 22.49
C HIS A 66 22.59 -5.40 23.33
N GLU A 67 21.88 -4.38 22.82
CA GLU A 67 20.72 -3.79 23.51
C GLU A 67 19.54 -4.76 23.62
N ALA A 68 19.29 -5.59 22.60
CA ALA A 68 18.21 -6.58 22.64
C ALA A 68 18.48 -7.71 23.65
N LEU A 69 19.74 -8.10 23.85
CA LEU A 69 20.14 -9.09 24.87
C LEU A 69 20.10 -8.50 26.28
N GLU A 70 20.48 -7.24 26.46
CA GLU A 70 20.34 -6.55 27.75
C GLU A 70 18.87 -6.35 28.13
N ILE A 71 18.01 -5.90 27.20
CA ILE A 71 16.57 -5.73 27.44
C ILE A 71 15.88 -7.08 27.73
N ALA A 72 16.34 -8.18 27.13
CA ALA A 72 15.80 -9.51 27.41
C ALA A 72 16.15 -10.01 28.82
N ALA A 73 17.26 -9.53 29.40
CA ALA A 73 17.71 -9.86 30.76
C ALA A 73 17.10 -8.97 31.86
N LEU A 74 16.42 -7.87 31.49
CA LEU A 74 15.76 -6.97 32.43
C LEU A 74 14.51 -7.60 33.06
N SER A 75 14.23 -7.24 34.32
CA SER A 75 12.95 -7.54 34.96
C SER A 75 11.79 -6.87 34.22
N ASP A 76 10.55 -7.35 34.39
CA ASP A 76 9.37 -6.76 33.72
C ASP A 76 9.20 -5.26 34.04
N ARG A 77 9.61 -4.85 35.24
CA ARG A 77 9.62 -3.44 35.64
C ARG A 77 10.66 -2.63 34.87
N GLU A 78 11.89 -3.12 34.79
CA GLU A 78 12.97 -2.44 34.06
C GLU A 78 12.71 -2.42 32.55
N ARG A 79 12.08 -3.46 32.00
CA ARG A 79 11.60 -3.47 30.61
C ARG A 79 10.54 -2.40 30.37
N ALA A 80 9.60 -2.23 31.30
CA ALA A 80 8.57 -1.19 31.20
C ALA A 80 9.17 0.22 31.32
N GLU A 81 10.11 0.43 32.25
CA GLU A 81 10.81 1.71 32.43
C GLU A 81 11.70 2.05 31.22
N ALA A 82 12.44 1.08 30.67
CA ALA A 82 13.22 1.25 29.44
C ALA A 82 12.31 1.54 28.23
N HIS A 83 11.17 0.83 28.11
CA HIS A 83 10.20 1.08 27.05
C HIS A 83 9.57 2.48 27.18
N GLU A 84 9.24 2.94 28.39
CA GLU A 84 8.74 4.29 28.65
C GLU A 84 9.80 5.37 28.36
N SER A 85 11.07 5.10 28.65
CA SER A 85 12.19 6.00 28.32
C SER A 85 12.44 6.13 26.81
N ILE A 86 12.31 5.03 26.06
CA ILE A 86 12.59 5.01 24.61
C ILE A 86 11.40 5.56 23.81
N TYR A 87 10.16 5.24 24.21
CA TYR A 87 8.96 5.51 23.42
C TYR A 87 8.01 6.54 24.02
N GLY A 88 8.32 7.07 25.21
CA GLY A 88 7.42 7.88 26.00
C GLY A 88 6.29 7.06 26.60
N ARG A 89 5.61 7.62 27.62
CA ARG A 89 4.42 7.00 28.20
C ARG A 89 3.28 7.01 27.16
N PRO A 90 2.62 5.87 26.88
CA PRO A 90 1.46 5.88 25.99
C PRO A 90 0.38 6.82 26.54
N PRO A 91 -0.40 7.49 25.67
CA PRO A 91 -1.48 8.38 26.11
C PRO A 91 -2.43 7.65 27.07
N PRO A 92 -2.99 8.33 28.10
CA PRO A 92 -3.91 7.70 29.06
C PRO A 92 -5.06 6.92 28.41
N ASP A 93 -5.59 7.43 27.29
CA ASP A 93 -6.65 6.78 26.52
C ASP A 93 -6.19 5.47 25.86
N GLN A 94 -4.93 5.39 25.43
CA GLN A 94 -4.38 4.16 24.87
C GLN A 94 -4.25 3.08 25.94
N ILE A 95 -3.75 3.42 27.13
CA ILE A 95 -3.66 2.49 28.26
C ILE A 95 -5.05 1.98 28.65
N ARG A 96 -6.05 2.89 28.65
CA ARG A 96 -7.45 2.53 28.91
C ARG A 96 -7.99 1.54 27.87
N ILE A 97 -7.76 1.79 26.59
CA ILE A 97 -8.20 0.89 25.49
C ILE A 97 -7.51 -0.47 25.59
N GLU A 98 -6.21 -0.51 25.85
CA GLU A 98 -5.44 -1.77 25.97
C GLU A 98 -5.95 -2.63 27.14
N ARG A 99 -6.18 -2.00 28.31
CA ARG A 99 -6.79 -2.69 29.47
C ARG A 99 -8.20 -3.20 29.19
N ALA A 100 -9.01 -2.38 28.51
CA ALA A 100 -10.38 -2.75 28.17
C ALA A 100 -10.42 -3.89 27.13
N THR A 101 -9.45 -3.92 26.21
CA THR A 101 -9.27 -5.00 25.23
C THR A 101 -8.92 -6.31 25.91
N ALA A 102 -7.92 -6.31 26.80
CA ALA A 102 -7.55 -7.50 27.56
C ALA A 102 -8.71 -8.03 28.43
N ALA A 103 -9.50 -7.13 29.03
CA ALA A 103 -10.67 -7.52 29.81
C ALA A 103 -11.81 -8.08 28.94
N LEU A 104 -12.01 -7.57 27.73
CA LEU A 104 -12.97 -8.11 26.77
C LEU A 104 -12.55 -9.50 26.30
N ASP A 105 -11.28 -9.69 25.94
CA ASP A 105 -10.76 -11.00 25.52
C ASP A 105 -10.91 -12.03 26.65
N ALA A 106 -10.53 -11.68 27.88
CA ALA A 106 -10.73 -12.54 29.04
C ALA A 106 -12.21 -12.89 29.28
N ALA A 107 -13.12 -11.93 29.06
CA ALA A 107 -14.55 -12.17 29.17
C ALA A 107 -15.08 -13.12 28.09
N LEU A 108 -14.58 -13.03 26.86
CA LEU A 108 -14.96 -13.94 25.77
C LEU A 108 -14.41 -15.35 25.96
N ASP A 109 -13.22 -15.48 26.53
CA ASP A 109 -12.56 -16.78 26.70
C ASP A 109 -13.17 -17.63 27.83
N VAL A 110 -13.90 -17.01 28.77
CA VAL A 110 -14.68 -17.75 29.79
C VAL A 110 -16.07 -18.16 29.31
N MET A 111 -16.53 -17.67 28.15
CA MET A 111 -17.83 -18.02 27.59
C MET A 111 -17.76 -19.34 26.83
N THR A 112 -18.77 -20.17 26.99
CA THR A 112 -18.91 -21.42 26.24
C THR A 112 -19.23 -21.14 24.75
N PRO A 113 -18.91 -22.07 23.83
CA PRO A 113 -19.32 -21.96 22.43
C PRO A 113 -20.82 -21.70 22.23
N LEU A 114 -21.66 -22.27 23.12
CA LEU A 114 -23.11 -22.06 23.09
C LEU A 114 -23.49 -20.61 23.43
N GLU A 115 -22.85 -20.02 24.44
CA GLU A 115 -23.08 -18.62 24.83
C GLU A 115 -22.54 -17.63 23.81
N LEU A 116 -21.45 -17.99 23.11
CA LEU A 116 -20.88 -17.19 22.04
C LEU A 116 -21.71 -17.25 20.74
N GLY A 117 -22.45 -18.33 20.49
CA GLY A 117 -23.39 -18.46 19.36
C GLY A 117 -22.76 -18.10 18.01
N SER A 118 -23.34 -17.13 17.31
CA SER A 118 -22.87 -16.65 16.00
C SER A 118 -21.45 -16.08 16.04
N LEU A 119 -21.01 -15.52 17.16
CA LEU A 119 -19.66 -15.01 17.33
C LEU A 119 -18.64 -16.16 17.39
N HIS A 120 -19.00 -17.33 17.93
CA HIS A 120 -18.12 -18.50 17.90
C HIS A 120 -17.86 -18.96 16.46
N LYS A 121 -18.92 -19.08 15.66
CA LYS A 121 -18.83 -19.41 14.22
C LYS A 121 -17.96 -18.40 13.48
N ALA A 122 -18.08 -17.11 13.81
CA ALA A 122 -17.22 -16.07 13.25
C ALA A 122 -15.74 -16.22 13.65
N ARG A 123 -15.44 -16.58 14.91
CA ARG A 123 -14.08 -16.86 15.37
C ARG A 123 -13.46 -18.04 14.62
N GLU A 124 -14.24 -19.10 14.38
CA GLU A 124 -13.79 -20.27 13.62
C GLU A 124 -13.60 -19.96 12.12
N ALA A 125 -14.51 -19.19 11.53
CA ALA A 125 -14.44 -18.82 10.11
C ALA A 125 -13.33 -17.78 9.82
N PHE A 126 -13.04 -16.91 10.79
CA PHE A 126 -12.12 -15.77 10.61
C PHE A 126 -11.07 -15.67 11.74
N PRO A 127 -10.26 -16.71 11.99
CA PRO A 127 -9.35 -16.73 13.14
C PRO A 127 -8.40 -15.53 13.17
N LEU A 128 -7.94 -15.05 12.01
CA LEU A 128 -7.06 -13.88 11.91
C LEU A 128 -7.73 -12.58 12.37
N LEU A 129 -9.05 -12.42 12.22
CA LEU A 129 -9.77 -11.23 12.68
C LEU A 129 -9.72 -11.08 14.20
N PHE A 130 -9.76 -12.22 14.90
CA PHE A 130 -9.85 -12.27 16.36
C PHE A 130 -8.49 -12.47 17.02
N VAL A 131 -7.54 -13.15 16.35
CA VAL A 131 -6.19 -13.40 16.90
C VAL A 131 -5.23 -12.23 16.64
N SER A 132 -5.39 -11.50 15.52
CA SER A 132 -4.42 -10.49 15.09
C SER A 132 -4.95 -9.06 15.03
N SER A 133 -6.27 -8.88 15.05
CA SER A 133 -6.89 -7.58 14.88
C SER A 133 -7.41 -7.05 16.22
N GLN A 134 -6.53 -6.32 16.94
CA GLN A 134 -6.99 -5.41 18.00
C GLN A 134 -8.11 -4.48 17.49
N SER A 135 -8.19 -4.25 16.18
CA SER A 135 -9.22 -3.45 15.51
C SER A 135 -10.66 -3.94 15.74
N HIS A 136 -10.95 -5.24 15.75
CA HIS A 136 -12.35 -5.67 15.81
C HIS A 136 -12.95 -5.46 17.21
N ALA A 137 -12.31 -5.98 18.25
CA ALA A 137 -12.69 -5.74 19.65
C ALA A 137 -12.71 -4.24 19.99
N ARG A 138 -11.71 -3.50 19.50
CA ARG A 138 -11.59 -2.05 19.73
C ARG A 138 -12.77 -1.27 19.18
N VAL A 139 -13.34 -1.62 18.03
CA VAL A 139 -14.54 -0.95 17.49
C VAL A 139 -15.72 -1.08 18.45
N PHE A 140 -15.95 -2.26 19.04
CA PHE A 140 -17.03 -2.46 20.02
C PHE A 140 -16.73 -1.76 21.35
N LEU A 141 -15.46 -1.77 21.79
CA LEU A 141 -15.04 -1.07 23.00
C LEU A 141 -15.20 0.44 22.86
N GLU A 142 -14.71 1.04 21.78
CA GLU A 142 -14.86 2.48 21.52
C GLU A 142 -16.35 2.88 21.48
N ALA A 143 -17.20 2.05 20.86
CA ALA A 143 -18.64 2.29 20.79
C ALA A 143 -19.36 2.18 22.15
N GLU A 144 -18.75 1.53 23.14
CA GLU A 144 -19.26 1.36 24.50
C GLU A 144 -18.37 2.07 25.54
N ASN A 145 -17.67 3.14 25.15
CA ASN A 145 -16.82 3.95 26.03
C ASN A 145 -15.77 3.14 26.81
N CYS A 146 -15.20 2.13 26.16
CA CYS A 146 -14.25 1.17 26.72
C CYS A 146 -14.80 0.38 27.92
N GLU A 147 -16.12 0.12 27.98
CA GLU A 147 -16.72 -0.79 28.95
C GLU A 147 -16.78 -2.23 28.38
N PRO A 148 -15.92 -3.17 28.84
CA PRO A 148 -15.77 -4.48 28.22
C PRO A 148 -17.06 -5.31 28.22
N ALA A 149 -17.81 -5.30 29.33
CA ALA A 149 -19.05 -6.06 29.45
C ALA A 149 -20.11 -5.62 28.41
N LYS A 150 -20.28 -4.31 28.20
CA LYS A 150 -21.20 -3.78 27.20
C LYS A 150 -20.73 -4.11 25.79
N ALA A 151 -19.42 -4.01 25.54
CA ALA A 151 -18.83 -4.32 24.25
C ALA A 151 -19.00 -5.81 23.88
N VAL A 152 -18.86 -6.74 24.83
CA VAL A 152 -19.17 -8.17 24.64
C VAL A 152 -20.62 -8.35 24.23
N VAL A 153 -21.58 -7.77 24.96
CA VAL A 153 -23.02 -7.86 24.64
C VAL A 153 -23.31 -7.30 23.25
N ARG A 154 -22.72 -6.16 22.89
CA ARG A 154 -22.89 -5.55 21.57
C ARG A 154 -22.33 -6.44 20.47
N MET A 155 -21.17 -7.04 20.69
CA MET A 155 -20.51 -7.91 19.72
C MET A 155 -21.30 -9.21 19.49
N LEU A 156 -21.83 -9.82 20.56
CA LEU A 156 -22.72 -10.99 20.45
C LEU A 156 -23.95 -10.66 19.60
N ARG A 157 -24.66 -9.57 19.95
CA ARG A 157 -25.85 -9.12 19.19
C ARG A 157 -25.53 -8.80 17.74
N TYR A 158 -24.37 -8.20 17.47
CA TYR A 158 -23.93 -7.90 16.11
C TYR A 158 -23.82 -9.16 15.27
N TRP A 159 -23.14 -10.20 15.78
CA TRP A 159 -22.94 -11.44 15.03
C TRP A 159 -24.22 -12.26 14.91
N GLU A 160 -25.07 -12.27 15.95
CA GLU A 160 -26.42 -12.86 15.88
C GLU A 160 -27.26 -12.20 14.78
N GLU A 161 -27.30 -10.87 14.75
CA GLU A 161 -28.07 -10.13 13.76
C GLU A 161 -27.49 -10.32 12.35
N ARG A 162 -26.15 -10.39 12.23
CA ARG A 162 -25.48 -10.65 10.96
C ARG A 162 -25.78 -12.05 10.43
N GLU A 163 -25.73 -13.08 11.27
CA GLU A 163 -26.15 -14.44 10.91
C GLU A 163 -27.64 -14.48 10.55
N ARG A 164 -28.50 -13.79 11.31
CA ARG A 164 -29.93 -13.69 11.03
C ARG A 164 -30.18 -13.11 9.64
N LEU A 165 -29.47 -12.04 9.28
CA LEU A 165 -29.62 -11.32 8.03
C LEU A 165 -29.02 -12.06 6.83
N LEU A 166 -27.83 -12.65 6.98
CA LEU A 166 -27.05 -13.21 5.87
C LEU A 166 -27.08 -14.75 5.81
N GLY A 167 -27.53 -15.42 6.86
CA GLY A 167 -27.39 -16.88 7.01
C GLY A 167 -25.92 -17.29 7.03
N GLU A 168 -25.59 -18.42 6.41
CA GLU A 168 -24.20 -18.90 6.32
C GLU A 168 -23.27 -17.95 5.56
N ALA A 169 -23.80 -17.10 4.67
CA ALA A 169 -22.99 -16.10 3.98
C ALA A 169 -22.39 -15.05 4.95
N ALA A 170 -22.88 -14.95 6.19
CA ALA A 170 -22.27 -14.12 7.23
C ALA A 170 -20.80 -14.50 7.51
N PHE A 171 -20.44 -15.75 7.24
CA PHE A 171 -19.17 -16.38 7.61
C PHE A 171 -18.30 -16.73 6.39
N ALA A 172 -18.68 -16.27 5.20
CA ALA A 172 -17.88 -16.51 3.99
C ALA A 172 -16.63 -15.61 3.97
N PRO A 173 -15.45 -16.11 3.51
CA PRO A 173 -14.18 -15.36 3.48
C PRO A 173 -14.24 -13.99 2.79
N ASP A 174 -15.13 -13.85 1.81
CA ASP A 174 -15.38 -12.66 0.99
C ASP A 174 -16.37 -11.66 1.64
N ALA A 175 -17.07 -12.04 2.71
CA ALA A 175 -18.02 -11.16 3.41
C ALA A 175 -17.34 -10.18 4.39
N MET A 176 -16.01 -10.24 4.54
CA MET A 176 -15.24 -9.51 5.54
C MET A 176 -14.92 -8.07 5.14
N GLY A 177 -15.96 -7.24 5.22
CA GLY A 177 -15.98 -5.78 5.24
C GLY A 177 -17.36 -5.32 5.74
N PRO A 178 -17.63 -4.02 5.96
CA PRO A 178 -18.99 -3.55 5.71
C PRO A 178 -19.29 -4.03 4.28
N PRO A 179 -20.27 -4.92 4.06
CA PRO A 179 -20.48 -5.44 2.73
C PRO A 179 -20.70 -4.22 1.85
N ALA A 180 -20.05 -4.15 0.68
CA ALA A 180 -20.30 -3.04 -0.23
C ALA A 180 -21.82 -2.92 -0.35
N GLU A 181 -22.35 -1.70 -0.38
CA GLU A 181 -23.80 -1.49 -0.43
C GLU A 181 -24.42 -2.38 -1.54
N GLU A 182 -23.69 -2.54 -2.63
CA GLU A 182 -23.97 -3.43 -3.75
C GLU A 182 -23.96 -4.93 -3.40
N ASP A 183 -23.09 -5.41 -2.52
CA ASP A 183 -23.04 -6.82 -2.07
C ASP A 183 -24.14 -7.14 -1.05
N ILE A 184 -24.50 -6.18 -0.19
CA ILE A 184 -25.72 -6.28 0.64
C ILE A 184 -26.93 -6.39 -0.28
N LEU A 185 -27.02 -5.52 -1.29
CA LEU A 185 -28.11 -5.51 -2.26
C LEU A 185 -28.13 -6.81 -3.08
N LYS A 186 -26.99 -7.32 -3.56
CA LYS A 186 -26.88 -8.58 -4.32
C LYS A 186 -27.22 -9.80 -3.46
N ALA A 187 -26.77 -9.86 -2.21
CA ALA A 187 -27.10 -10.94 -1.29
C ALA A 187 -28.60 -10.96 -0.96
N ILE A 188 -29.20 -9.77 -0.75
CA ILE A 188 -30.65 -9.61 -0.58
C ILE A 188 -31.38 -10.06 -1.86
N GLN A 189 -30.96 -9.60 -3.04
CA GLN A 189 -31.56 -9.97 -4.33
C GLN A 189 -31.48 -11.48 -4.63
N LYS A 190 -30.35 -12.13 -4.31
CA LYS A 190 -30.17 -13.57 -4.49
C LYS A 190 -31.12 -14.37 -3.58
N ARG A 191 -31.28 -13.96 -2.32
CA ARG A 191 -32.23 -14.59 -1.38
C ARG A 191 -33.68 -14.39 -1.83
N VAL A 192 -34.01 -13.22 -2.38
CA VAL A 192 -35.32 -12.95 -3.00
C VAL A 192 -35.58 -13.91 -4.16
N ARG A 193 -34.61 -14.13 -5.05
CA ARG A 193 -34.74 -15.06 -6.17
C ARG A 193 -34.99 -16.51 -5.71
N ILE A 194 -34.26 -16.97 -4.70
CA ILE A 194 -34.42 -18.30 -4.11
C ILE A 194 -35.80 -18.45 -3.43
N SER A 195 -36.25 -17.43 -2.70
CA SER A 195 -37.57 -17.43 -2.06
C SER A 195 -38.72 -17.40 -3.08
N MET A 196 -38.57 -16.67 -4.18
CA MET A 196 -39.54 -16.66 -5.28
C MET A 196 -39.62 -18.01 -6.00
N GLN A 197 -38.47 -18.69 -6.16
CA GLN A 197 -38.45 -20.04 -6.75
C GLN A 197 -39.12 -21.08 -5.83
N LYS A 198 -38.90 -21.01 -4.50
CA LYS A 198 -39.57 -21.88 -3.52
C LYS A 198 -41.08 -21.68 -3.48
N ASN A 199 -41.55 -20.43 -3.50
CA ASN A 199 -42.98 -20.13 -3.48
C ASN A 199 -43.68 -20.51 -4.81
N ASN A 200 -42.97 -20.51 -5.94
CA ASN A 200 -43.50 -21.00 -7.21
C ASN A 200 -43.55 -22.54 -7.29
N THR A 201 -42.65 -23.25 -6.62
CA THR A 201 -42.72 -24.72 -6.51
C THR A 201 -43.84 -25.18 -5.57
N ASP A 202 -44.19 -24.37 -4.55
CA ASP A 202 -45.24 -24.72 -3.58
C ASP A 202 -46.67 -24.39 -4.06
N HIS A 203 -46.82 -23.73 -5.22
CA HIS A 203 -48.12 -23.38 -5.81
C HIS A 203 -48.53 -24.22 -7.03
N SER A 204 -47.72 -25.20 -7.45
CA SER A 204 -48.12 -26.15 -8.50
C SER A 204 -48.84 -27.40 -7.99
N VAL A 205 -49.10 -27.54 -6.68
CA VAL A 205 -49.76 -28.72 -6.08
C VAL A 205 -51.03 -28.36 -5.29
N SER A 206 -51.90 -27.49 -5.82
CA SER A 206 -53.30 -27.46 -5.33
C SER A 206 -54.25 -26.80 -6.33
N ALA A 207 -54.66 -27.56 -7.34
CA ALA A 207 -55.86 -27.26 -8.09
C ALA A 207 -57.08 -27.63 -7.23
N ASN A 208 -57.56 -26.71 -6.41
CA ASN A 208 -58.99 -26.59 -6.12
C ASN A 208 -59.34 -25.29 -5.38
N GLY A 209 -60.01 -24.40 -6.12
CA GLY A 209 -61.11 -23.55 -5.69
C GLY A 209 -61.06 -22.90 -4.31
N ARG A 210 -60.68 -21.62 -4.29
CA ARG A 210 -61.55 -20.51 -3.85
C ARG A 210 -60.79 -19.19 -3.95
N SER A 211 -61.39 -18.28 -4.71
CA SER A 211 -61.05 -16.86 -4.78
C SER A 211 -60.88 -16.28 -3.36
N ARG A 212 -59.64 -15.97 -2.98
CA ARG A 212 -59.32 -15.15 -1.82
C ARG A 212 -58.59 -13.90 -2.29
N ARG A 213 -59.19 -12.78 -1.90
CA ARG A 213 -58.84 -11.38 -2.16
C ARG A 213 -57.34 -11.12 -1.98
N GLY A 214 -56.84 -10.25 -2.85
CA GLY A 214 -55.44 -9.82 -2.91
C GLY A 214 -54.87 -9.45 -1.55
N GLY A 215 -53.92 -10.25 -1.11
CA GLY A 215 -53.00 -9.88 -0.05
C GLY A 215 -52.00 -8.89 -0.62
N ASN A 216 -52.15 -7.61 -0.26
CA ASN A 216 -51.07 -6.64 -0.35
C ASN A 216 -49.81 -7.27 0.25
N VAL A 217 -48.73 -7.32 -0.52
CA VAL A 217 -47.37 -7.60 -0.02
C VAL A 217 -46.73 -6.24 0.28
N PRO A 218 -46.87 -5.67 1.50
CA PRO A 218 -46.11 -4.49 1.84
C PRO A 218 -44.73 -4.88 2.39
N ARG A 219 -43.75 -3.99 2.14
CA ARG A 219 -42.52 -3.75 2.94
C ARG A 219 -41.25 -4.57 2.64
N GLN A 220 -40.80 -4.63 1.39
CA GLN A 220 -39.38 -4.87 1.12
C GLN A 220 -38.60 -3.59 0.78
N GLU A 221 -39.22 -2.66 0.04
CA GLU A 221 -38.67 -1.31 -0.19
C GLU A 221 -38.41 -0.54 1.12
N GLY A 222 -39.24 -0.78 2.14
CA GLY A 222 -39.12 -0.12 3.44
C GLY A 222 -37.89 -0.52 4.26
N LEU A 223 -37.28 -1.69 4.03
CA LEU A 223 -36.09 -2.11 4.79
C LEU A 223 -34.81 -1.50 4.21
N ASN A 224 -34.66 -1.52 2.88
CA ASN A 224 -33.52 -0.88 2.22
C ASN A 224 -33.49 0.62 2.51
N LEU A 225 -34.66 1.30 2.48
CA LEU A 225 -34.74 2.72 2.79
C LEU A 225 -34.30 3.04 4.23
N LYS A 226 -34.63 2.18 5.20
CA LYS A 226 -34.19 2.35 6.60
C LYS A 226 -32.69 2.19 6.74
N ILE A 227 -32.08 1.18 6.11
CA ILE A 227 -30.63 0.96 6.17
C ILE A 227 -29.89 2.15 5.54
N LEU A 228 -30.32 2.58 4.35
CA LEU A 228 -29.73 3.74 3.69
C LEU A 228 -29.89 5.03 4.50
N THR A 229 -31.01 5.18 5.20
CA THR A 229 -31.24 6.32 6.10
C THR A 229 -30.25 6.28 7.27
N VAL A 230 -30.06 5.13 7.91
CA VAL A 230 -29.09 4.98 9.02
C VAL A 230 -27.66 5.27 8.55
N ILE A 231 -27.24 4.73 7.39
CA ILE A 231 -25.92 4.99 6.81
C ILE A 231 -25.74 6.49 6.53
N ARG A 232 -26.73 7.13 5.89
CA ARG A 232 -26.68 8.55 5.57
C ARG A 232 -26.62 9.41 6.83
N THR A 233 -27.43 9.11 7.85
CA THR A 233 -27.39 9.83 9.14
C THR A 233 -26.04 9.68 9.83
N PHE A 234 -25.45 8.48 9.80
CA PHE A 234 -24.10 8.25 10.34
C PHE A 234 -23.05 9.07 9.57
N GLN A 235 -23.07 9.03 8.23
CA GLN A 235 -22.14 9.79 7.40
C GLN A 235 -22.26 11.30 7.63
N GLN A 236 -23.49 11.82 7.71
CA GLN A 236 -23.77 13.23 7.99
C GLN A 236 -23.21 13.66 9.35
N GLU A 237 -23.37 12.84 10.38
CA GLU A 237 -22.80 13.14 11.69
C GLU A 237 -21.26 13.12 11.65
N ARG A 238 -20.66 12.16 10.94
CA ARG A 238 -19.19 12.11 10.79
C ARG A 238 -18.64 13.27 9.98
N LEU A 239 -19.36 13.74 8.96
CA LEU A 239 -19.04 14.96 8.20
C LEU A 239 -19.13 16.20 9.08
N ARG A 240 -20.18 16.32 9.90
CA ARG A 240 -20.32 17.42 10.87
C ARG A 240 -19.12 17.47 11.82
N LEU A 241 -18.73 16.33 12.37
CA LEU A 241 -17.56 16.22 13.24
C LEU A 241 -16.24 16.52 12.50
N LEU A 242 -16.10 16.05 11.26
CA LEU A 242 -14.91 16.35 10.43
C LEU A 242 -14.75 17.85 10.20
N ASN A 243 -15.84 18.56 9.87
CA ASN A 243 -15.80 20.01 9.70
C ASN A 243 -15.38 20.70 11.02
N ALA A 244 -15.91 20.26 12.17
CA ALA A 244 -15.50 20.80 13.46
C ALA A 244 -14.01 20.57 13.77
N GLU A 245 -13.44 19.41 13.39
CA GLU A 245 -12.00 19.13 13.52
C GLU A 245 -11.17 20.00 12.57
N LEU A 246 -11.61 20.21 11.33
CA LEU A 246 -10.95 21.11 10.38
C LEU A 246 -10.91 22.55 10.91
N ASP A 247 -11.98 23.02 11.55
CA ASP A 247 -12.04 24.36 12.14
C ASP A 247 -11.04 24.53 13.28
N GLN A 248 -10.79 23.48 14.08
CA GLN A 248 -9.87 23.49 15.21
C GLN A 248 -8.38 23.42 14.81
N LEU A 249 -8.06 22.98 13.60
CA LEU A 249 -6.66 22.92 13.15
C LEU A 249 -6.05 24.33 13.00
N PRO A 250 -4.77 24.53 13.38
CA PRO A 250 -4.07 25.81 13.21
C PRO A 250 -4.11 26.31 11.77
N VAL A 251 -4.33 27.61 11.58
CA VAL A 251 -4.47 28.22 10.24
C VAL A 251 -3.27 27.89 9.35
N GLY A 252 -2.05 28.07 9.84
CA GLY A 252 -0.82 27.78 9.10
C GLY A 252 -0.69 26.32 8.64
N ALA A 253 -1.28 25.37 9.37
CA ALA A 253 -1.24 23.96 8.99
C ALA A 253 -2.25 23.62 7.89
N LYS A 254 -3.28 24.44 7.67
CA LYS A 254 -4.38 24.17 6.71
C LYS A 254 -4.47 25.18 5.57
N GLU A 255 -3.44 26.00 5.35
CA GLU A 255 -3.42 27.04 4.30
C GLU A 255 -3.72 26.47 2.91
N ALA A 256 -3.03 25.40 2.50
CA ALA A 256 -3.24 24.79 1.19
C ALA A 256 -4.67 24.24 1.00
N TRP A 257 -5.28 23.70 2.06
CA TRP A 257 -6.67 23.26 2.02
C TRP A 257 -7.63 24.47 1.97
N MET A 258 -7.37 25.54 2.73
CA MET A 258 -8.18 26.76 2.69
C MET A 258 -8.14 27.42 1.30
N ASP A 259 -6.97 27.48 0.68
CA ASP A 259 -6.80 27.96 -0.69
C ASP A 259 -7.59 27.08 -1.68
N ALA A 260 -7.53 25.76 -1.54
CA ALA A 260 -8.31 24.83 -2.37
C ALA A 260 -9.82 25.01 -2.15
N ALA A 261 -10.26 25.13 -0.91
CA ALA A 261 -11.64 25.35 -0.50
C ALA A 261 -12.21 26.67 -1.03
N SER A 262 -11.39 27.71 -1.09
CA SER A 262 -11.75 29.02 -1.66
C SER A 262 -11.77 28.99 -3.20
N THR A 263 -10.78 28.35 -3.81
CA THR A 263 -10.58 28.36 -5.29
C THR A 263 -11.48 27.37 -6.02
N LYS A 264 -11.66 26.18 -5.45
CA LYS A 264 -12.38 25.03 -6.02
C LYS A 264 -13.19 24.31 -4.93
N PRO A 265 -14.22 24.95 -4.36
CA PRO A 265 -15.03 24.40 -3.28
C PRO A 265 -15.67 23.06 -3.64
N GLU A 266 -16.02 22.83 -4.90
CA GLU A 266 -16.59 21.58 -5.39
C GLU A 266 -15.63 20.39 -5.25
N LEU A 267 -14.31 20.62 -5.30
CA LEU A 267 -13.29 19.59 -5.13
C LEU A 267 -12.88 19.43 -3.67
N ALA A 268 -12.64 20.54 -2.96
CA ALA A 268 -12.07 20.50 -1.61
C ALA A 268 -13.11 20.39 -0.50
N ASN A 269 -14.34 20.87 -0.73
CA ASN A 269 -15.38 21.01 0.28
C ASN A 269 -16.62 20.15 0.06
N SER A 270 -16.71 19.40 -1.04
CA SER A 270 -17.81 18.45 -1.26
C SER A 270 -17.83 17.36 -0.19
N ASP A 271 -19.04 16.96 0.19
CA ASP A 271 -19.27 15.90 1.17
C ASP A 271 -18.73 14.57 0.65
N GLU A 272 -18.87 14.31 -0.66
CA GLU A 272 -18.33 13.13 -1.33
C GLU A 272 -16.81 13.03 -1.16
N HIS A 273 -16.09 14.14 -1.39
CA HIS A 273 -14.63 14.14 -1.23
C HIS A 273 -14.24 13.88 0.22
N LYS A 274 -14.88 14.57 1.18
CA LYS A 274 -14.65 14.40 2.61
C LYS A 274 -14.95 12.99 3.12
N ILE A 275 -16.00 12.35 2.61
CA ILE A 275 -16.37 10.97 2.93
C ILE A 275 -15.25 9.99 2.58
N ILE A 276 -14.54 10.19 1.46
CA ILE A 276 -13.43 9.30 1.07
C ILE A 276 -12.30 9.35 2.12
N PHE A 277 -12.00 10.54 2.67
CA PHE A 277 -11.04 10.67 3.76
C PHE A 277 -11.51 9.98 5.03
N LEU A 278 -12.78 10.15 5.41
CA LEU A 278 -13.38 9.45 6.55
C LEU A 278 -13.26 7.93 6.39
N HIS A 279 -13.63 7.37 5.23
CA HIS A 279 -13.47 5.93 4.95
C HIS A 279 -12.03 5.45 5.13
N SER A 280 -11.06 6.23 4.65
CA SER A 280 -9.65 5.86 4.70
C SER A 280 -9.08 5.75 6.12
N VAL A 281 -9.76 6.32 7.12
CA VAL A 281 -9.38 6.30 8.55
C VAL A 281 -10.51 5.76 9.44
N ASP A 282 -11.33 4.85 8.93
CA ASP A 282 -12.38 4.18 9.70
C ASP A 282 -13.37 5.14 10.36
N TYR A 283 -13.73 6.20 9.64
CA TYR A 283 -14.63 7.27 10.06
C TYR A 283 -14.20 8.04 11.31
N ASN A 284 -12.89 8.04 11.64
CA ASN A 284 -12.33 8.90 12.67
C ASN A 284 -12.19 10.35 12.16
N PRO A 285 -12.98 11.33 12.66
CA PRO A 285 -12.99 12.69 12.10
C PRO A 285 -11.67 13.42 12.29
N HIS A 286 -11.00 13.22 13.42
CA HIS A 286 -9.71 13.85 13.73
C HIS A 286 -8.61 13.41 12.75
N HIS A 287 -8.48 12.10 12.53
CA HIS A 287 -7.52 11.58 11.56
C HIS A 287 -7.87 11.96 10.13
N ALA A 288 -9.16 12.03 9.79
CA ALA A 288 -9.62 12.43 8.46
C ALA A 288 -9.29 13.90 8.18
N ALA A 289 -9.50 14.79 9.16
CA ALA A 289 -9.17 16.21 9.05
C ALA A 289 -7.68 16.41 8.75
N ARG A 290 -6.81 15.75 9.53
CA ARG A 290 -5.36 15.82 9.35
C ARG A 290 -4.94 15.27 7.98
N ARG A 291 -5.51 14.14 7.56
CA ARG A 291 -5.20 13.53 6.25
C ARG A 291 -5.67 14.41 5.10
N LEU A 292 -6.86 15.01 5.18
CA LEU A 292 -7.38 15.93 4.17
C LEU A 292 -6.49 17.17 4.01
N VAL A 293 -6.05 17.75 5.13
CA VAL A 293 -5.13 18.89 5.11
C VAL A 293 -3.77 18.49 4.51
N SER A 294 -3.17 17.39 4.98
CA SER A 294 -1.90 16.88 4.44
C SER A 294 -1.99 16.46 2.97
N TYR A 295 -3.16 16.05 2.50
CA TYR A 295 -3.41 15.77 1.08
C TYR A 295 -3.24 17.03 0.23
N TRP A 296 -3.91 18.12 0.60
CA TRP A 296 -3.84 19.37 -0.16
C TRP A 296 -2.46 20.02 -0.06
N GLU A 297 -1.81 19.95 1.11
CA GLU A 297 -0.44 20.46 1.27
C GLU A 297 0.58 19.65 0.46
N MET A 298 0.46 18.32 0.44
CA MET A 298 1.29 17.48 -0.42
C MET A 298 1.04 17.78 -1.90
N LYS A 299 -0.24 17.89 -2.31
CA LYS A 299 -0.59 18.23 -3.69
C LYS A 299 -0.05 19.60 -4.10
N TYR A 300 -0.15 20.59 -3.21
CA TYR A 300 0.44 21.92 -3.40
C TYR A 300 1.97 21.88 -3.52
N THR A 301 2.63 21.12 -2.65
CA THR A 301 4.08 20.96 -2.67
C THR A 301 4.57 20.28 -3.96
N LEU A 302 3.84 19.26 -4.43
CA LEU A 302 4.20 18.52 -5.63
C LEU A 302 3.92 19.32 -6.92
N PHE A 303 2.78 19.98 -7.03
CA PHE A 303 2.29 20.55 -8.30
C PHE A 303 2.19 22.09 -8.32
N GLY A 304 2.56 22.75 -7.21
CA GLY A 304 2.45 24.20 -7.08
C GLY A 304 1.02 24.72 -7.09
N LYS A 305 0.87 26.02 -6.84
CA LYS A 305 -0.44 26.67 -6.71
C LYS A 305 -1.30 26.56 -7.97
N GLY A 306 -0.68 26.66 -9.15
CA GLY A 306 -1.39 26.69 -10.43
C GLY A 306 -2.12 25.38 -10.76
N MET A 307 -1.52 24.23 -10.43
CA MET A 307 -2.08 22.92 -10.77
C MET A 307 -2.70 22.19 -9.57
N ALA A 308 -2.26 22.45 -8.34
CA ALA A 308 -2.69 21.68 -7.19
C ALA A 308 -4.20 21.76 -6.95
N PHE A 309 -4.89 22.82 -7.36
CA PHE A 309 -6.33 22.96 -7.12
C PHE A 309 -7.18 22.43 -8.27
N GLY A 310 -6.60 22.05 -9.41
CA GLY A 310 -7.31 21.46 -10.54
C GLY A 310 -7.31 19.92 -10.53
N PRO A 311 -8.14 19.30 -11.39
CA PRO A 311 -7.88 17.95 -11.86
C PRO A 311 -6.51 17.88 -12.53
N ILE A 312 -5.72 16.85 -12.23
CA ILE A 312 -4.41 16.63 -12.85
C ILE A 312 -4.59 15.60 -13.96
N LYS A 313 -4.38 16.01 -15.21
CA LYS A 313 -4.41 15.15 -16.39
C LYS A 313 -3.03 14.60 -16.69
N VAL A 314 -2.95 13.57 -17.54
CA VAL A 314 -1.65 13.04 -17.96
C VAL A 314 -0.85 14.10 -18.73
N ALA A 315 -1.53 14.88 -19.59
CA ALA A 315 -0.91 15.93 -20.38
C ALA A 315 -0.26 17.04 -19.52
N ASP A 316 -0.81 17.30 -18.32
CA ASP A 316 -0.25 18.30 -17.40
C ASP A 316 1.09 17.83 -16.78
N LEU A 317 1.38 16.53 -16.86
CA LEU A 317 2.59 15.91 -16.31
C LEU A 317 3.74 15.83 -17.34
N ASP A 318 3.47 16.27 -18.58
CA ASP A 318 4.44 16.35 -19.68
C ASP A 318 5.26 17.65 -19.69
N ASP A 319 4.87 18.65 -18.91
CA ASP A 319 5.57 19.94 -18.81
C ASP A 319 6.96 19.76 -18.20
N GLU A 320 7.99 20.46 -18.71
CA GLU A 320 9.35 20.39 -18.16
C GLU A 320 9.40 20.93 -16.73
N GLU A 321 8.54 21.90 -16.38
CA GLU A 321 8.49 22.51 -15.04
C GLU A 321 7.89 21.55 -13.99
N TRP A 322 6.85 20.80 -14.38
CA TRP A 322 6.09 19.93 -13.48
C TRP A 322 6.33 18.43 -13.72
N GLY A 323 7.29 18.14 -14.60
CA GLY A 323 7.48 16.85 -15.24
C GLY A 323 7.61 15.69 -14.27
N CYS A 324 6.72 14.72 -14.43
CA CYS A 324 6.97 13.33 -14.05
C CYS A 324 6.80 12.38 -15.24
N ARG A 325 6.81 12.95 -16.46
CA ARG A 325 6.70 12.24 -17.73
C ARG A 325 7.71 11.13 -17.85
N LEU A 326 8.95 11.39 -17.48
CA LEU A 326 10.01 10.39 -17.60
C LEU A 326 9.71 9.19 -16.69
N GLU A 327 9.29 9.44 -15.45
CA GLU A 327 8.96 8.41 -14.48
C GLU A 327 7.71 7.60 -14.88
N LEU A 328 6.68 8.26 -15.41
CA LEU A 328 5.48 7.59 -15.92
C LEU A 328 5.78 6.78 -17.18
N LYS A 329 6.50 7.37 -18.13
CA LYS A 329 6.89 6.74 -19.40
C LYS A 329 7.86 5.59 -19.16
N ASP A 330 8.83 5.70 -18.27
CA ASP A 330 9.74 4.59 -17.99
C ASP A 330 9.15 3.52 -17.07
N GLY A 331 7.91 3.74 -16.60
CA GLY A 331 7.22 2.80 -15.73
C GLY A 331 7.90 2.69 -14.37
N VAL A 332 8.52 3.77 -13.90
CA VAL A 332 9.15 3.83 -12.57
C VAL A 332 8.10 3.61 -11.50
N VAL A 333 6.92 4.21 -11.68
CA VAL A 333 5.72 3.88 -10.91
C VAL A 333 4.63 3.49 -11.88
N HIS A 334 3.87 2.44 -11.59
CA HIS A 334 2.71 2.05 -12.40
C HIS A 334 1.74 1.16 -11.62
N LEU A 335 0.53 0.99 -12.16
CA LEU A 335 -0.43 0.01 -11.66
C LEU A 335 -0.24 -1.32 -12.36
N SER A 336 -0.33 -2.40 -11.59
CA SER A 336 -0.45 -3.76 -12.12
C SER A 336 -1.78 -3.94 -12.89
N PRO A 337 -1.82 -4.81 -13.92
CA PRO A 337 -3.07 -5.20 -14.55
C PRO A 337 -3.92 -6.03 -13.57
N GLY A 338 -4.87 -5.36 -12.92
CA GLY A 338 -5.88 -5.99 -12.07
C GLY A 338 -5.74 -5.66 -10.59
N LYS A 339 -6.20 -6.60 -9.76
CA LYS A 339 -6.28 -6.50 -8.30
C LYS A 339 -5.89 -7.84 -7.70
N ASP A 340 -5.28 -7.85 -6.53
CA ASP A 340 -4.98 -9.11 -5.87
C ASP A 340 -6.25 -9.89 -5.47
N LYS A 341 -6.10 -11.08 -4.87
CA LYS A 341 -7.24 -11.92 -4.45
C LYS A 341 -8.20 -11.25 -3.46
N PHE A 342 -7.77 -10.16 -2.82
CA PHE A 342 -8.56 -9.40 -1.86
C PHE A 342 -9.15 -8.13 -2.50
N GLY A 343 -9.08 -7.96 -3.82
CA GLY A 343 -9.60 -6.78 -4.51
C GLY A 343 -8.79 -5.50 -4.26
N ARG A 344 -7.54 -5.61 -3.79
CA ARG A 344 -6.66 -4.46 -3.55
C ARG A 344 -5.96 -4.08 -4.83
N LYS A 345 -5.80 -2.78 -5.08
CA LYS A 345 -4.95 -2.29 -6.17
C LYS A 345 -3.50 -2.65 -5.90
N ILE A 346 -2.74 -2.99 -6.94
CA ILE A 346 -1.31 -3.26 -6.81
C ILE A 346 -0.57 -2.13 -7.52
N VAL A 347 0.19 -1.37 -6.74
CA VAL A 347 1.07 -0.29 -7.21
C VAL A 347 2.49 -0.84 -7.20
N ILE A 348 3.19 -0.70 -8.33
CA ILE A 348 4.56 -1.16 -8.50
C ILE A 348 5.46 0.07 -8.57
N PHE A 349 6.50 0.09 -7.73
CA PHE A 349 7.55 1.09 -7.71
C PHE A 349 8.90 0.44 -8.00
N ARG A 350 9.52 0.84 -9.11
CA ARG A 350 10.84 0.41 -9.56
C ARG A 350 11.93 1.30 -8.98
N ALA A 351 12.25 1.05 -7.71
CA ALA A 351 13.37 1.71 -7.03
C ALA A 351 14.71 1.40 -7.70
N ASP A 352 14.83 0.26 -8.40
CA ASP A 352 15.98 -0.06 -9.23
C ASP A 352 16.26 1.04 -10.27
N LYS A 353 15.24 1.52 -10.97
CA LYS A 353 15.40 2.62 -11.94
C LYS A 353 15.80 3.92 -11.27
N MET A 354 15.16 4.27 -10.15
CA MET A 354 15.50 5.48 -9.40
C MET A 354 16.97 5.51 -8.96
N LEU A 355 17.49 4.38 -8.50
CA LEU A 355 18.84 4.31 -7.92
C LEU A 355 19.94 4.19 -8.97
N THR A 356 19.62 3.68 -10.17
CA THR A 356 20.61 3.49 -11.25
C THR A 356 20.57 4.54 -12.35
N ASP A 357 19.52 5.35 -12.43
CA ASP A 357 19.30 6.31 -13.51
C ASP A 357 19.01 7.70 -12.95
N GLU A 358 20.04 8.55 -12.93
CA GLU A 358 20.01 9.91 -12.39
C GLU A 358 19.03 10.84 -13.12
N ARG A 359 18.51 10.44 -14.30
CA ARG A 359 17.50 11.21 -15.01
C ARG A 359 16.18 11.23 -14.26
N HIS A 360 15.92 10.25 -13.40
CA HIS A 360 14.72 10.22 -12.57
C HIS A 360 14.89 11.07 -11.32
N SER A 361 14.01 12.04 -11.16
CA SER A 361 14.04 12.92 -9.99
C SER A 361 13.18 12.36 -8.88
N HIS A 362 13.62 12.51 -7.62
CA HIS A 362 12.82 12.15 -6.45
C HIS A 362 11.44 12.82 -6.46
N ILE A 363 11.36 14.07 -6.92
CA ILE A 363 10.09 14.81 -7.01
C ILE A 363 9.18 14.26 -8.12
N GLY A 364 9.75 13.92 -9.29
CA GLY A 364 9.03 13.29 -10.39
C GLY A 364 8.43 11.95 -9.98
N ILE A 365 9.18 11.14 -9.24
CA ILE A 365 8.69 9.85 -8.72
C ILE A 365 7.54 10.05 -7.73
N LEU A 366 7.64 11.04 -6.82
CA LEU A 366 6.56 11.35 -5.88
C LEU A 366 5.30 11.85 -6.60
N ARG A 367 5.44 12.67 -7.66
CA ARG A 367 4.33 13.11 -8.51
C ARG A 367 3.66 11.93 -9.23
N ALA A 368 4.45 11.04 -9.82
CA ALA A 368 3.95 9.82 -10.47
C ALA A 368 3.23 8.89 -9.48
N MET A 369 3.78 8.69 -8.29
CA MET A 369 3.14 7.93 -7.22
C MET A 369 1.83 8.58 -6.77
N TRP A 370 1.83 9.89 -6.52
CA TRP A 370 0.63 10.63 -6.16
C TRP A 370 -0.45 10.45 -7.23
N TYR A 371 -0.09 10.58 -8.51
CA TYR A 371 -1.01 10.44 -9.64
C TYR A 371 -1.70 9.07 -9.65
N TYR A 372 -0.94 7.97 -9.59
CA TYR A 372 -1.52 6.63 -9.60
C TYR A 372 -2.36 6.31 -8.37
N LEU A 373 -1.94 6.77 -7.20
CA LEU A 373 -2.70 6.60 -5.97
C LEU A 373 -4.00 7.42 -5.98
N HIS A 374 -3.94 8.67 -6.45
CA HIS A 374 -5.12 9.52 -6.62
C HIS A 374 -6.08 8.91 -7.64
N ALA A 375 -5.59 8.46 -8.80
CA ALA A 375 -6.42 7.77 -9.80
C ALA A 375 -7.07 6.50 -9.23
N SER A 376 -6.36 5.78 -8.37
CA SER A 376 -6.86 4.55 -7.75
C SER A 376 -8.05 4.79 -6.82
N GLN A 377 -8.21 5.99 -6.23
CA GLN A 377 -9.33 6.29 -5.34
C GLN A 377 -10.69 6.31 -6.05
N PHE A 378 -10.70 6.47 -7.38
CA PHE A 378 -11.93 6.45 -8.16
C PHE A 378 -12.40 5.01 -8.46
N ASP A 379 -11.56 4.01 -8.16
CA ASP A 379 -11.99 2.62 -8.12
C ASP A 379 -12.64 2.35 -6.76
N GLY A 380 -13.96 2.17 -6.75
CA GLY A 380 -14.73 1.95 -5.52
C GLY A 380 -14.20 0.80 -4.66
N SER A 381 -13.61 -0.25 -5.24
CA SER A 381 -13.02 -1.33 -4.45
C SER A 381 -11.67 -0.97 -3.85
N ALA A 382 -10.90 -0.05 -4.44
CA ALA A 382 -9.65 0.44 -3.83
C ALA A 382 -9.93 1.30 -2.59
N CYS A 383 -11.02 2.07 -2.59
CA CYS A 383 -11.43 2.85 -1.41
C CYS A 383 -11.77 1.97 -0.21
N VAL A 384 -12.35 0.79 -0.45
CA VAL A 384 -12.70 -0.15 0.62
C VAL A 384 -11.50 -1.02 0.99
N HIS A 385 -10.83 -1.61 0.00
CA HIS A 385 -9.84 -2.67 0.22
C HIS A 385 -8.41 -2.11 0.30
N GLY A 386 -8.18 -0.87 -0.13
CA GLY A 386 -6.87 -0.25 -0.16
C GLY A 386 -6.00 -0.72 -1.32
N PHE A 387 -4.69 -0.61 -1.12
CA PHE A 387 -3.68 -0.99 -2.10
C PHE A 387 -2.52 -1.77 -1.47
N VAL A 388 -1.78 -2.45 -2.34
CA VAL A 388 -0.51 -3.11 -2.07
C VAL A 388 0.58 -2.38 -2.83
N LEU A 389 1.68 -2.05 -2.15
CA LEU A 389 2.85 -1.47 -2.78
C LEU A 389 3.91 -2.56 -2.97
N ILE A 390 4.39 -2.74 -4.20
CA ILE A 390 5.53 -3.59 -4.52
C ILE A 390 6.71 -2.69 -4.88
N VAL A 391 7.81 -2.79 -4.15
CA VAL A 391 9.04 -2.05 -4.41
C VAL A 391 10.08 -3.00 -4.98
N ILE A 392 10.55 -2.74 -6.20
CA ILE A 392 11.59 -3.52 -6.86
C ILE A 392 12.92 -2.80 -6.65
N LEU A 393 13.82 -3.42 -5.91
CA LEU A 393 15.13 -2.86 -5.59
C LEU A 393 16.19 -3.33 -6.60
N PRO A 394 17.25 -2.53 -6.84
CA PRO A 394 18.28 -2.90 -7.79
C PRO A 394 19.04 -4.13 -7.31
N GLN A 395 19.52 -4.90 -8.28
CA GLN A 395 20.52 -5.92 -8.01
C GLN A 395 21.78 -5.24 -7.45
N GLY A 396 22.37 -5.83 -6.41
CA GLY A 396 23.55 -5.25 -5.78
C GLY A 396 23.26 -4.03 -4.89
N PHE A 397 22.01 -3.84 -4.47
CA PHE A 397 21.66 -2.83 -3.47
C PHE A 397 22.59 -2.93 -2.25
N SER A 398 23.21 -1.80 -1.89
CA SER A 398 24.30 -1.71 -0.92
C SER A 398 24.16 -0.46 -0.04
N VAL A 399 24.99 -0.33 1.00
CA VAL A 399 24.93 0.80 1.96
C VAL A 399 25.07 2.15 1.26
N SER A 400 25.88 2.23 0.20
CA SER A 400 26.13 3.49 -0.51
C SER A 400 24.87 4.07 -1.15
N HIS A 401 23.86 3.23 -1.43
CA HIS A 401 22.55 3.66 -1.91
C HIS A 401 21.68 4.28 -0.81
N ILE A 402 22.02 4.07 0.47
CA ILE A 402 21.32 4.63 1.63
C ILE A 402 22.01 5.94 2.04
N ASN A 403 21.84 6.95 1.21
CA ASN A 403 22.28 8.31 1.53
C ASN A 403 21.13 9.14 2.13
N SER A 404 21.46 10.35 2.60
CA SER A 404 20.49 11.27 3.20
C SER A 404 19.31 11.58 2.26
N ASN A 405 19.55 11.69 0.95
CA ASN A 405 18.51 11.96 -0.04
C ASN A 405 17.56 10.78 -0.20
N ALA A 406 18.06 9.54 -0.22
CA ALA A 406 17.25 8.33 -0.28
C ALA A 406 16.38 8.19 0.99
N CYS A 407 16.94 8.47 2.16
CA CYS A 407 16.20 8.50 3.42
C CYS A 407 15.09 9.58 3.42
N GLN A 408 15.40 10.80 2.98
CA GLN A 408 14.40 11.87 2.85
C GLN A 408 13.29 11.49 1.86
N PHE A 409 13.65 10.87 0.73
CA PHE A 409 12.69 10.36 -0.23
C PHE A 409 11.79 9.28 0.38
N ALA A 410 12.35 8.32 1.10
CA ALA A 410 11.59 7.28 1.80
C ALA A 410 10.60 7.87 2.81
N VAL A 411 11.02 8.90 3.58
CA VAL A 411 10.14 9.61 4.52
C VAL A 411 9.00 10.34 3.79
N ARG A 412 9.29 11.00 2.66
CA ARG A 412 8.26 11.67 1.84
C ARG A 412 7.30 10.67 1.21
N MET A 413 7.80 9.55 0.71
CA MET A 413 7.01 8.46 0.15
C MET A 413 6.09 7.84 1.20
N GLN A 414 6.60 7.62 2.41
CA GLN A 414 5.81 7.16 3.54
C GLN A 414 4.74 8.19 3.91
N THR A 415 5.09 9.48 3.96
CA THR A 415 4.14 10.56 4.27
C THR A 415 3.01 10.58 3.24
N LEU A 416 3.34 10.52 1.95
CA LEU A 416 2.37 10.44 0.85
C LEU A 416 1.40 9.26 1.02
N THR A 417 1.94 8.05 1.20
CA THR A 417 1.16 6.80 1.24
C THR A 417 0.39 6.57 2.54
N LYS A 418 0.84 7.17 3.66
CA LYS A 418 0.24 6.97 4.99
C LYS A 418 -0.66 8.12 5.41
N ASN A 419 -0.26 9.35 5.13
CA ASN A 419 -0.84 10.54 5.74
C ASN A 419 -1.52 11.47 4.74
N CYS A 420 -1.32 11.29 3.43
CA CYS A 420 -1.89 12.20 2.43
C CYS A 420 -3.02 11.55 1.64
N VAL A 421 -2.75 10.48 0.88
CA VAL A 421 -3.78 9.90 0.01
C VAL A 421 -4.87 9.20 0.84
N PRO A 422 -6.17 9.36 0.52
CA PRO A 422 -7.25 8.69 1.23
C PRO A 422 -7.40 7.21 0.80
N LEU A 423 -6.29 6.48 0.78
CA LEU A 423 -6.23 5.04 0.52
C LEU A 423 -5.45 4.35 1.62
N LYS A 424 -5.84 3.12 1.96
CA LYS A 424 -5.13 2.31 2.96
C LYS A 424 -4.02 1.51 2.29
N CYS A 425 -2.77 1.71 2.72
CA CYS A 425 -1.68 0.81 2.35
C CYS A 425 -1.79 -0.48 3.18
N MET A 426 -2.16 -1.58 2.54
CA MET A 426 -2.46 -2.85 3.21
C MET A 426 -1.27 -3.79 3.26
N ALA A 427 -0.35 -3.68 2.31
CA ALA A 427 0.91 -4.43 2.30
C ALA A 427 1.98 -3.64 1.54
N ILE A 428 3.23 -3.81 1.97
CA ILE A 428 4.43 -3.35 1.29
C ILE A 428 5.31 -4.58 1.05
N HIS A 429 5.72 -4.81 -0.19
CA HIS A 429 6.58 -5.91 -0.60
C HIS A 429 7.86 -5.36 -1.21
N ASP A 430 8.96 -5.41 -0.46
CA ASP A 430 10.27 -5.00 -0.96
C ASP A 430 10.98 -6.21 -1.53
N CYS A 431 11.25 -6.19 -2.83
CA CYS A 431 11.81 -7.30 -3.60
C CYS A 431 13.25 -6.98 -3.98
N LEU A 432 14.20 -7.73 -3.42
CA LEU A 432 15.59 -7.67 -3.84
C LEU A 432 15.83 -8.70 -4.93
N LEU A 433 16.05 -8.23 -6.16
CA LEU A 433 16.35 -9.11 -7.30
C LEU A 433 17.76 -9.68 -7.15
N THR A 434 17.87 -10.94 -6.73
CA THR A 434 19.13 -11.68 -6.79
C THR A 434 19.23 -12.42 -8.13
N GLN A 435 20.22 -12.09 -8.97
CA GLN A 435 20.53 -12.99 -10.09
C GLN A 435 21.21 -14.23 -9.51
N CYS A 436 20.62 -15.38 -9.77
CA CYS A 436 21.21 -16.67 -9.45
C CYS A 436 22.17 -17.07 -10.57
N ASN A 437 23.22 -16.29 -10.79
CA ASN A 437 24.37 -16.82 -11.49
C ASN A 437 25.12 -17.67 -10.47
N LYS A 438 25.10 -18.99 -10.66
CA LYS A 438 25.71 -19.99 -9.74
C LYS A 438 27.19 -19.69 -9.43
N GLU A 439 27.86 -18.91 -10.26
CA GLU A 439 29.27 -18.52 -10.08
C GLU A 439 29.47 -17.42 -9.02
N GLU A 440 28.43 -16.69 -8.62
CA GLU A 440 28.52 -15.61 -7.61
C GLU A 440 27.96 -15.99 -6.22
N GLU A 441 27.63 -17.27 -5.99
CA GLU A 441 27.04 -17.78 -4.73
C GLU A 441 27.82 -17.36 -3.47
N GLY A 442 29.14 -17.16 -3.57
CA GLY A 442 29.98 -16.74 -2.45
C GLY A 442 29.83 -15.27 -2.02
N ARG A 443 29.49 -14.33 -2.92
CA ARG A 443 29.36 -12.89 -2.58
C ARG A 443 27.94 -12.49 -2.19
N GLY A 444 26.93 -13.25 -2.61
CA GLY A 444 25.52 -12.94 -2.37
C GLY A 444 25.06 -13.08 -0.91
N LEU A 445 25.71 -13.95 -0.12
CA LEU A 445 25.24 -14.23 1.25
C LEU A 445 25.42 -13.03 2.20
N LEU A 446 26.54 -12.30 2.06
CA LEU A 446 26.83 -11.12 2.86
C LEU A 446 25.90 -9.96 2.51
N SER A 447 25.60 -9.74 1.23
CA SER A 447 24.69 -8.69 0.79
C SER A 447 23.24 -8.95 1.25
N GLN A 448 22.78 -10.19 1.21
CA GLN A 448 21.45 -10.56 1.69
C GLN A 448 21.29 -10.37 3.22
N THR A 449 22.28 -10.81 3.99
CA THR A 449 22.25 -10.67 5.46
C THR A 449 22.24 -9.19 5.86
N TRP A 450 23.12 -8.42 5.23
CA TRP A 450 23.20 -6.98 5.45
C TRP A 450 21.89 -6.27 5.05
N PHE A 451 21.34 -6.59 3.89
CA PHE A 451 20.10 -6.00 3.42
C PHE A 451 18.92 -6.29 4.36
N SER A 452 18.86 -7.51 4.90
CA SER A 452 17.87 -7.86 5.93
C SER A 452 18.01 -7.01 7.21
N ALA A 453 19.24 -6.69 7.62
CA ALA A 453 19.49 -5.81 8.77
C ALA A 453 19.02 -4.36 8.49
N VAL A 454 19.31 -3.84 7.29
CA VAL A 454 18.85 -2.52 6.85
C VAL A 454 17.33 -2.44 6.79
N CYS A 455 16.68 -3.42 6.16
CA CYS A 455 15.22 -3.48 6.12
C CYS A 455 14.62 -3.58 7.51
N SER A 456 15.31 -4.22 8.45
CA SER A 456 14.91 -4.22 9.86
C SER A 456 14.96 -2.83 10.47
N MET A 457 15.97 -2.01 10.17
CA MET A 457 15.98 -0.60 10.57
C MET A 457 14.82 0.19 9.94
N PHE A 458 14.58 0.04 8.63
CA PHE A 458 13.44 0.69 7.96
C PHE A 458 12.09 0.27 8.56
N LYS A 459 11.92 -1.00 8.94
CA LYS A 459 10.74 -1.51 9.69
C LYS A 459 10.51 -0.76 11.01
N HIS A 460 11.55 -0.23 11.64
CA HIS A 460 11.41 0.61 12.82
C HIS A 460 10.90 2.01 12.47
N LEU A 461 11.41 2.61 11.39
CA LEU A 461 11.00 3.95 10.91
C LEU A 461 9.54 4.00 10.43
N ILE A 462 9.03 2.94 9.79
CA ILE A 462 7.67 2.97 9.24
C ILE A 462 6.55 2.91 10.31
N GLY A 463 6.91 2.58 11.55
CA GLY A 463 6.00 2.46 12.69
C GLY A 463 5.31 1.09 12.78
N ARG A 464 4.77 0.79 13.97
CA ARG A 464 4.27 -0.56 14.34
C ARG A 464 3.17 -1.09 13.40
N ALA A 465 2.22 -0.25 13.01
CA ALA A 465 1.11 -0.64 12.16
C ALA A 465 1.55 -1.07 10.75
N TYR A 466 2.58 -0.42 10.19
CA TYR A 466 3.12 -0.76 8.86
C TYR A 466 4.12 -1.90 8.93
N ARG A 467 4.84 -2.06 10.05
CA ARG A 467 5.75 -3.19 10.25
C ARG A 467 5.08 -4.54 10.08
N GLN A 468 3.83 -4.68 10.53
CA GLN A 468 3.03 -5.91 10.37
C GLN A 468 2.57 -6.15 8.93
N ARG A 469 2.64 -5.14 8.07
CA ARG A 469 2.21 -5.16 6.67
C ARG A 469 3.40 -5.22 5.70
N TYR A 470 4.61 -5.18 6.23
CA TYR A 470 5.84 -5.15 5.45
C TYR A 470 6.38 -6.56 5.27
N TRP A 471 6.66 -6.91 4.02
CA TRP A 471 7.21 -8.18 3.60
C TRP A 471 8.52 -7.92 2.86
N LEU A 472 9.56 -8.65 3.27
CA LEU A 472 10.83 -8.65 2.59
C LEU A 472 10.94 -9.93 1.78
N HIS A 473 11.28 -9.74 0.52
CA HIS A 473 11.32 -10.73 -0.52
C HIS A 473 12.75 -10.77 -1.05
N VAL A 474 13.46 -11.87 -0.77
CA VAL A 474 14.80 -12.11 -1.30
C VAL A 474 14.88 -13.54 -1.85
N GLY A 475 15.23 -13.67 -3.13
CA GLY A 475 15.44 -14.96 -3.77
C GLY A 475 15.39 -14.92 -5.30
N THR A 476 15.31 -16.11 -5.88
CA THR A 476 15.08 -16.33 -7.31
C THR A 476 13.72 -15.76 -7.75
N LYS A 477 13.54 -15.50 -9.05
CA LYS A 477 12.24 -15.08 -9.59
C LYS A 477 11.13 -16.08 -9.28
N GLU A 478 11.45 -17.37 -9.26
CA GLU A 478 10.52 -18.46 -8.98
C GLU A 478 10.09 -18.49 -7.51
N GLU A 479 11.04 -18.30 -6.58
CA GLU A 479 10.76 -18.18 -5.15
C GLU A 479 9.93 -16.94 -4.85
N GLU A 480 10.27 -15.81 -5.49
CA GLU A 480 9.52 -14.57 -5.35
C GLU A 480 8.09 -14.71 -5.83
N LEU A 481 7.91 -15.27 -7.03
CA LEU A 481 6.58 -15.57 -7.55
C LEU A 481 5.80 -16.49 -6.60
N ALA A 482 6.43 -17.53 -6.05
CA ALA A 482 5.79 -18.42 -5.09
C ALA A 482 5.36 -17.69 -3.81
N ASN A 483 6.15 -16.75 -3.32
CA ASN A 483 5.80 -15.92 -2.15
C ASN A 483 4.64 -14.97 -2.46
N PHE A 484 4.63 -14.32 -3.62
CA PHE A 484 3.52 -13.48 -4.05
C PHE A 484 2.21 -14.25 -4.22
N LEU A 485 2.25 -15.49 -4.73
CA LEU A 485 1.07 -16.34 -4.84
C LEU A 485 0.44 -16.63 -3.47
N LYS A 486 1.25 -16.82 -2.41
CA LYS A 486 0.75 -16.96 -1.02
C LYS A 486 0.02 -15.70 -0.57
N CYS A 487 0.55 -14.53 -0.91
CA CYS A 487 -0.06 -13.23 -0.65
C CYS A 487 -1.30 -12.95 -1.54
N GLY A 488 -1.57 -13.80 -2.52
CA GLY A 488 -2.72 -13.67 -3.42
C GLY A 488 -2.49 -12.77 -4.62
N ILE A 489 -1.23 -12.54 -4.97
CA ILE A 489 -0.83 -11.80 -6.17
C ILE A 489 -0.43 -12.83 -7.23
N THR A 490 -1.14 -12.82 -8.35
CA THR A 490 -0.97 -13.82 -9.41
C THR A 490 0.18 -13.48 -10.35
N LYS A 491 0.66 -14.47 -11.10
CA LYS A 491 1.70 -14.28 -12.12
C LYS A 491 1.33 -13.20 -13.15
N ALA A 492 0.05 -13.10 -13.52
CA ALA A 492 -0.45 -12.11 -14.47
C ALA A 492 -0.36 -10.66 -13.96
N GLN A 493 -0.28 -10.49 -12.64
CA GLN A 493 -0.23 -9.18 -11.98
C GLN A 493 1.19 -8.71 -11.69
N LEU A 494 2.18 -9.57 -11.90
CA LEU A 494 3.58 -9.25 -11.63
C LEU A 494 4.32 -8.95 -12.93
N PRO A 495 5.29 -8.03 -12.88
CA PRO A 495 6.15 -7.77 -14.00
C PRO A 495 7.09 -8.96 -14.25
N ASN A 496 7.59 -9.10 -15.48
CA ASN A 496 8.51 -10.18 -15.89
C ASN A 496 9.80 -10.22 -15.02
N GLU A 497 10.21 -9.07 -14.48
CA GLU A 497 11.34 -8.94 -13.56
C GLU A 497 11.13 -9.75 -12.26
N LEU A 498 9.89 -9.89 -11.80
CA LEU A 498 9.49 -10.66 -10.61
C LEU A 498 8.92 -12.04 -10.98
N GLY A 499 9.27 -12.58 -12.14
CA GLY A 499 8.77 -13.88 -12.62
C GLY A 499 7.32 -13.87 -13.11
N GLY A 500 6.71 -12.69 -13.22
CA GLY A 500 5.36 -12.53 -13.75
C GLY A 500 5.26 -12.67 -15.27
N THR A 501 4.10 -12.32 -15.83
CA THR A 501 3.88 -12.27 -17.28
C THR A 501 3.53 -10.88 -17.80
N PHE A 502 3.40 -9.90 -16.90
CA PHE A 502 3.05 -8.55 -17.29
C PHE A 502 4.29 -7.81 -17.80
N ASN A 503 4.15 -7.20 -18.98
CA ASN A 503 5.22 -6.46 -19.64
C ASN A 503 5.05 -4.96 -19.37
N VAL A 504 6.03 -4.36 -18.68
CA VAL A 504 6.03 -2.91 -18.40
C VAL A 504 6.04 -2.06 -19.67
N ALA A 505 6.55 -2.59 -20.80
CA ALA A 505 6.47 -1.91 -22.09
C ALA A 505 5.03 -1.66 -22.56
N PHE A 506 4.05 -2.46 -22.10
CA PHE A 506 2.65 -2.22 -22.38
C PHE A 506 2.12 -0.98 -21.63
N ILE A 507 2.65 -0.67 -20.45
CA ILE A 507 2.28 0.55 -19.71
C ILE A 507 2.70 1.81 -20.46
N ARG A 508 3.87 1.79 -21.11
CA ARG A 508 4.31 2.87 -22.01
C ARG A 508 3.27 3.18 -23.06
N GLN A 509 2.80 2.13 -23.73
CA GLN A 509 1.78 2.26 -24.77
C GLN A 509 0.47 2.82 -24.19
N LEU A 510 0.00 2.29 -23.06
CA LEU A 510 -1.21 2.80 -22.41
C LEU A 510 -1.09 4.26 -21.98
N PHE A 511 0.09 4.66 -21.51
CA PHE A 511 0.37 6.04 -21.15
C PHE A 511 0.30 6.96 -22.37
N ASP A 512 0.94 6.58 -23.48
CA ASP A 512 0.90 7.35 -24.73
C ASP A 512 -0.54 7.42 -25.30
N GLU A 513 -1.31 6.33 -25.21
CA GLU A 513 -2.72 6.30 -25.61
C GLU A 513 -3.60 7.19 -24.73
N GLN A 514 -3.41 7.19 -23.41
CA GLN A 514 -4.18 8.04 -22.49
C GLN A 514 -3.84 9.52 -22.72
N ARG A 515 -2.56 9.83 -22.90
CA ARG A 515 -2.10 11.17 -23.25
C ARG A 515 -2.75 11.68 -24.54
N ALA A 516 -2.83 10.83 -25.57
CA ALA A 516 -3.45 11.19 -26.84
C ALA A 516 -4.96 11.47 -26.71
N LYS A 517 -5.64 10.93 -25.69
CA LYS A 517 -7.05 11.22 -25.39
C LYS A 517 -7.23 12.51 -24.59
N ASP A 518 -6.23 12.86 -23.78
CA ASP A 518 -6.25 14.06 -22.94
C ASP A 518 -5.87 15.34 -23.73
N SER A 519 -5.19 15.18 -24.87
CA SER A 519 -4.78 16.23 -25.82
C SER A 519 -5.90 16.55 -26.81
#